data_AF-A0A515LCY7-F1
#
_entry.id   AF-A0A515LCY7-F1
#
_cell.length_a   1.000
_cell.length_b   1.000
_cell.length_c   1.000
_cell.angle_alpha   90.00
_cell.angle_beta   90.00
_cell.angle_gamma   90.00
#
_symmetry.space_group_name_H-M   'P 1'
#
loop_
_entity.id
_entity.type
_entity.pdbx_description
1 polymer ?
#
loop_
_entity_poly.entity_id
_entity_poly.type
_entity_poly.pdbx_seq_one_letter_code
_entity_poly.pdbx_strand_id
1 'polypeptide(L)'
;MRDLRIVDPKLVDQVRREIGNRRRVGAAPSNRARHLLSGLIRCGECGGNYTIAGKDYYRCSRNRERGTCNSAGSIRAAQIEGPVLAALQTRLLTPDLVKLFTEEFRREVDRLNRSHGEAEAQAKKRLSALETEIVNLAQHFLAGTVSATLAAMLADREAEKVQLERQIATKVSEEPTVVPHPTLIATYERKVARLRDALNQEDIRAEAIATLRELITSITVFAASDDVPRTLEAEASTATLINFARTPNAPRRKAGGRSIEVVAGVGFEPTTFRL
;
A
#
# COMPACT_ATOMS: atom_id res chain seq x y z
N MET A 1 -43.02 -14.32 4.20
CA MET A 1 -41.95 -13.98 5.16
C MET A 1 -41.68 -12.49 5.02
N ARG A 2 -42.04 -11.67 6.02
CA ARG A 2 -41.82 -10.22 5.96
C ARG A 2 -40.35 -9.93 6.26
N ASP A 3 -39.68 -9.28 5.32
CA ASP A 3 -38.27 -8.91 5.38
C ASP A 3 -38.11 -7.73 6.34
N LEU A 4 -37.63 -7.99 7.57
CA LEU A 4 -37.47 -6.99 8.65
C LEU A 4 -36.23 -6.10 8.44
N ARG A 5 -36.05 -5.54 7.25
CA ARG A 5 -34.92 -4.65 6.97
C ARG A 5 -35.22 -3.24 7.46
N ILE A 6 -34.45 -2.81 8.45
CA ILE A 6 -34.54 -1.48 9.08
C ILE A 6 -33.77 -0.42 8.26
N VAL A 7 -32.85 -0.84 7.38
CA VAL A 7 -31.95 0.05 6.65
C VAL A 7 -31.90 -0.33 5.17
N ASP A 8 -31.89 0.68 4.30
CA ASP A 8 -31.79 0.51 2.85
C ASP A 8 -30.45 -0.16 2.45
N PRO A 9 -30.46 -1.21 1.60
CA PRO A 9 -29.25 -1.88 1.13
C PRO A 9 -28.22 -0.96 0.48
N LYS A 10 -28.66 0.07 -0.26
CA LYS A 10 -27.77 1.05 -0.90
C LYS A 10 -27.07 1.90 0.15
N LEU A 11 -27.76 2.24 1.25
CA LEU A 11 -27.16 2.96 2.38
C LEU A 11 -26.13 2.09 3.11
N VAL A 12 -26.40 0.80 3.28
CA VAL A 12 -25.45 -0.16 3.86
C VAL A 12 -24.18 -0.25 3.01
N ASP A 13 -24.30 -0.31 1.69
CA ASP A 13 -23.15 -0.39 0.79
C ASP A 13 -22.35 0.92 0.72
N GLN A 14 -23.03 2.07 0.76
CA GLN A 14 -22.37 3.38 0.85
C GLN A 14 -21.57 3.52 2.15
N VAL A 15 -22.15 3.14 3.30
CA VAL A 15 -21.46 3.18 4.60
C VAL A 15 -20.28 2.20 4.62
N ARG A 16 -20.43 1.00 4.04
CA ARG A 16 -19.31 0.04 3.91
C ARG A 16 -18.16 0.61 3.07
N ARG A 17 -18.46 1.30 1.97
CA ARG A 17 -17.46 1.98 1.13
C ARG A 17 -16.78 3.12 1.89
N GLU A 18 -17.53 3.94 2.62
CA GLU A 18 -16.97 5.02 3.44
C GLU A 18 -16.10 4.51 4.59
N ILE A 19 -16.50 3.42 5.26
CA ILE A 19 -15.65 2.75 6.25
C ILE A 19 -14.37 2.20 5.60
N GLY A 20 -14.45 1.67 4.37
CA GLY A 20 -13.29 1.26 3.59
C GLY A 20 -12.35 2.42 3.23
N ASN A 21 -12.90 3.56 2.82
CA ASN A 21 -12.14 4.77 2.48
C ASN A 21 -11.46 5.38 3.71
N ARG A 22 -12.16 5.44 4.86
CA ARG A 22 -11.58 5.90 6.14
C ARG A 22 -10.51 4.96 6.71
N ARG A 23 -10.48 3.69 6.29
CA ARG A 23 -9.34 2.78 6.59
C ARG A 23 -8.10 3.07 5.74
N ARG A 24 -8.28 3.62 4.52
CA ARG A 24 -7.17 3.96 3.60
C ARG A 24 -6.53 5.30 3.93
N VAL A 25 -7.33 6.26 4.42
CA VAL A 25 -6.83 7.55 4.92
C VAL A 25 -6.49 7.37 6.39
N GLY A 26 -5.23 7.00 6.68
CA GLY A 26 -4.74 6.94 8.05
C GLY A 26 -5.04 8.24 8.77
N ALA A 27 -5.76 8.17 9.89
CA ALA A 27 -5.96 9.31 10.76
C ALA A 27 -4.59 9.92 11.09
N ALA A 28 -4.45 11.24 10.92
CA ALA A 28 -3.29 11.96 11.41
C ALA A 28 -3.02 11.52 12.86
N PRO A 29 -1.78 11.19 13.24
CA PRO A 29 -1.50 10.60 14.54
C PRO A 29 -1.76 11.63 15.63
N SER A 30 -2.99 11.66 16.16
CA SER A 30 -3.27 12.38 17.39
C SER A 30 -2.60 11.62 18.53
N ASN A 31 -1.70 12.30 19.23
CA ASN A 31 -1.00 11.86 20.43
C ASN A 31 -0.36 10.46 20.36
N ARG A 32 0.95 10.44 20.05
CA ARG A 32 1.95 9.42 20.44
C ARG A 32 1.31 8.10 20.89
N ALA A 33 1.00 7.21 19.93
CA ALA A 33 0.39 5.92 20.23
C ALA A 33 1.16 5.24 21.37
N ARG A 34 0.50 5.02 22.51
CA ARG A 34 1.15 4.43 23.71
C ARG A 34 1.66 3.00 23.45
N HIS A 35 1.15 2.33 22.40
CA HIS A 35 1.49 0.96 22.05
C HIS A 35 1.74 0.82 20.54
N LEU A 36 2.84 0.14 20.19
CA LEU A 36 3.40 0.05 18.84
C LEU A 36 2.41 -0.51 17.82
N LEU A 37 1.62 -1.51 18.19
CA LEU A 37 0.79 -2.27 17.24
C LEU A 37 -0.70 -1.88 17.24
N SER A 38 -1.06 -0.80 17.93
CA SER A 38 -2.44 -0.32 18.04
C SER A 38 -3.12 -0.22 16.66
N GLY A 39 -4.24 -0.90 16.44
CA GLY A 39 -4.98 -0.86 15.16
C GLY A 39 -4.47 -1.77 14.05
N LEU A 40 -3.34 -2.47 14.23
CA LEU A 40 -2.82 -3.46 13.28
C LEU A 40 -3.18 -4.90 13.65
N ILE A 41 -3.52 -5.15 14.91
CA ILE A 41 -3.75 -6.49 15.43
C ILE A 41 -5.17 -7.00 15.11
N ARG A 42 -5.24 -8.19 14.53
CA ARG A 42 -6.45 -8.92 14.13
C ARG A 42 -6.59 -10.21 14.94
N CYS A 43 -7.84 -10.59 15.19
CA CYS A 43 -8.18 -11.87 15.80
C CYS A 43 -8.20 -12.96 14.72
N GLY A 44 -7.40 -14.01 14.92
CA GLY A 44 -7.37 -15.18 14.02
C GLY A 44 -8.66 -16.02 14.04
N GLU A 45 -9.51 -15.87 15.07
CA GLU A 45 -10.76 -16.62 15.17
C GLU A 45 -11.93 -15.92 14.46
N CYS A 46 -12.09 -14.60 14.66
CA CYS A 46 -13.26 -13.87 14.16
C CYS A 46 -12.93 -12.75 13.15
N GLY A 47 -11.66 -12.56 12.80
CA GLY A 47 -11.17 -11.46 11.95
C GLY A 47 -11.36 -10.06 12.53
N GLY A 48 -11.80 -9.96 13.79
CA GLY A 48 -12.06 -8.70 14.50
C GLY A 48 -10.77 -7.96 14.85
N ASN A 49 -10.86 -6.69 15.22
CA ASN A 49 -9.71 -5.96 15.75
C ASN A 49 -9.41 -6.40 17.18
N TYR A 50 -8.13 -6.49 17.52
CA TYR A 50 -7.71 -6.35 18.91
C TYR A 50 -7.53 -4.87 19.23
N THR A 51 -8.12 -4.43 20.34
CA THR A 51 -8.04 -3.06 20.84
C THR A 51 -7.39 -3.03 22.21
N ILE A 52 -6.80 -1.90 22.57
CA ILE A 52 -6.22 -1.71 23.89
C ILE A 52 -7.32 -1.75 24.96
N ALA A 53 -7.07 -2.52 26.01
CA ALA A 53 -7.90 -2.66 27.19
C ALA A 53 -7.07 -2.31 28.43
N GLY A 54 -7.41 -1.22 29.09
CA GLY A 54 -6.66 -0.73 30.25
C GLY A 54 -5.29 -0.18 29.86
N LYS A 55 -4.27 -0.45 30.69
CA LYS A 55 -2.92 0.12 30.53
C LYS A 55 -2.09 -0.60 29.47
N ASP A 56 -1.99 -1.94 29.53
CA ASP A 56 -1.01 -2.71 28.76
C ASP A 56 -1.57 -4.04 28.22
N TYR A 57 -2.86 -4.11 27.89
CA TYR A 57 -3.48 -5.34 27.35
C TYR A 57 -4.17 -5.09 26.03
N TYR A 58 -4.12 -6.08 25.15
CA TYR A 58 -4.95 -6.18 23.96
C TYR A 58 -6.10 -7.16 24.21
N ARG A 59 -7.31 -6.83 23.74
CA ARG A 59 -8.48 -7.72 23.73
C ARG A 59 -9.19 -7.67 22.38
N CYS A 60 -9.73 -8.80 21.95
CA CYS A 60 -10.60 -8.85 20.78
C CYS A 60 -11.84 -7.97 21.02
N SER A 61 -12.08 -7.00 20.14
CA SER A 61 -13.19 -6.04 20.28
C SER A 61 -14.55 -6.74 20.19
N ARG A 62 -14.69 -7.77 19.35
CA ARG A 62 -15.95 -8.53 19.22
C ARG A 62 -16.26 -9.38 20.44
N ASN A 63 -15.24 -9.99 21.05
CA ASN A 63 -15.42 -10.70 22.33
C ASN A 63 -15.78 -9.70 23.44
N ARG A 64 -15.02 -8.59 23.56
CA ARG A 64 -15.20 -7.59 24.62
C ARG A 64 -16.53 -6.85 24.56
N GLU A 65 -16.93 -6.38 23.37
CA GLU A 65 -18.07 -5.49 23.21
C GLU A 65 -19.37 -6.24 22.93
N ARG A 66 -19.29 -7.40 22.27
CA ARG A 66 -20.48 -8.11 21.76
C ARG A 66 -20.58 -9.57 22.21
N GLY A 67 -19.53 -10.14 22.81
CA GLY A 67 -19.50 -11.56 23.18
C GLY A 67 -19.57 -12.54 22.01
N THR A 68 -19.43 -12.08 20.75
CA THR A 68 -19.64 -12.92 19.55
C THR A 68 -18.37 -13.62 19.06
N CYS A 69 -17.38 -13.81 19.92
CA CYS A 69 -16.12 -14.47 19.60
C CYS A 69 -15.61 -15.17 20.84
N ASN A 70 -15.09 -16.39 20.69
CA ASN A 70 -14.62 -17.22 21.80
C ASN A 70 -13.16 -16.98 22.16
N SER A 71 -12.49 -16.03 21.50
CA SER A 71 -11.13 -15.58 21.83
C SER A 71 -11.12 -14.91 23.21
N ALA A 72 -11.21 -15.74 24.24
CA ALA A 72 -11.25 -15.36 25.63
C ALA A 72 -9.82 -15.14 26.10
N GLY A 73 -9.33 -13.91 25.96
CA GLY A 73 -7.97 -13.60 26.38
C GLY A 73 -7.65 -12.13 26.36
N SER A 74 -7.24 -11.62 27.53
CA SER A 74 -6.47 -10.36 27.58
C SER A 74 -5.03 -10.74 27.37
N ILE A 75 -4.39 -10.17 26.36
CA ILE A 75 -2.99 -10.47 26.07
C ILE A 75 -2.16 -9.25 26.44
N ARG A 76 -1.10 -9.44 27.24
CA ARG A 76 -0.21 -8.31 27.57
C ARG A 76 0.44 -7.79 26.31
N ALA A 77 0.51 -6.46 26.15
CA ALA A 77 1.12 -5.83 24.99
C ALA A 77 2.54 -6.35 24.72
N ALA A 78 3.36 -6.48 25.77
CA ALA A 78 4.72 -7.02 25.67
C ALA A 78 4.80 -8.45 25.08
N GLN A 79 3.77 -9.29 25.28
CA GLN A 79 3.73 -10.64 24.74
C GLN A 79 3.41 -10.69 23.25
N ILE A 80 2.94 -9.59 22.65
CA ILE A 80 2.72 -9.46 21.21
C ILE A 80 3.82 -8.61 20.60
N GLU A 81 4.05 -7.41 21.15
CA GLU A 81 4.95 -6.42 20.59
C GLU A 81 6.41 -6.88 20.62
N GLY A 82 6.85 -7.53 21.70
CA GLY A 82 8.22 -8.04 21.83
C GLY A 82 8.54 -9.11 20.76
N PRO A 83 7.78 -10.20 20.67
CA PRO A 83 7.99 -11.23 19.65
C PRO A 83 7.84 -10.72 18.22
N VAL A 84 6.90 -9.81 17.95
CA VAL A 84 6.74 -9.19 16.62
C VAL A 84 7.98 -8.37 16.25
N LEU A 85 8.47 -7.53 17.17
CA LEU A 85 9.69 -6.75 16.94
C LEU A 85 10.89 -7.67 16.71
N ALA A 86 11.04 -8.71 17.52
CA ALA A 86 12.12 -9.69 17.35
C ALA A 86 12.01 -10.44 16.01
N ALA A 87 10.81 -10.86 15.61
CA ALA A 87 10.58 -11.52 14.33
C ALA A 87 10.87 -10.59 13.15
N LEU A 88 10.48 -9.32 13.22
CA LEU A 88 10.79 -8.34 12.17
C LEU A 88 12.31 -8.11 12.06
N GLN A 89 13.01 -7.99 13.19
CA GLN A 89 14.47 -7.85 13.23
C GLN A 89 15.19 -9.09 12.66
N THR A 90 14.71 -10.29 13.00
CA THR A 90 15.39 -11.55 12.66
C THR A 90 14.93 -12.19 11.36
N ARG A 91 13.77 -11.80 10.79
CA ARG A 91 13.21 -12.38 9.56
C ARG A 91 13.00 -11.39 8.42
N LEU A 92 12.71 -10.10 8.69
CA LEU A 92 12.46 -9.14 7.60
C LEU A 92 13.73 -8.38 7.18
N LEU A 93 14.72 -8.29 8.08
CA LEU A 93 15.91 -7.43 7.92
C LEU A 93 17.22 -8.21 7.83
N THR A 94 17.19 -9.51 7.51
CA THR A 94 18.43 -10.28 7.32
C THR A 94 19.01 -10.05 5.93
N PRO A 95 20.35 -9.97 5.79
CA PRO A 95 21.01 -9.77 4.50
C PRO A 95 20.58 -10.79 3.44
N ASP A 96 20.40 -12.05 3.82
CA ASP A 96 20.06 -13.14 2.90
C ASP A 96 18.63 -13.02 2.36
N LEU A 97 17.65 -12.64 3.20
CA LEU A 97 16.27 -12.47 2.77
C LEU A 97 16.07 -11.18 1.97
N VAL A 98 16.81 -10.12 2.31
CA VAL A 98 16.86 -8.90 1.50
C VAL A 98 17.42 -9.19 0.11
N LYS A 99 18.46 -10.02 0.03
CA LYS A 99 19.04 -10.46 -1.25
C LYS A 99 18.06 -11.31 -2.06
N LEU A 100 17.42 -12.30 -1.44
CA LEU A 100 16.40 -13.13 -2.09
C LEU A 100 15.23 -12.29 -2.61
N PHE A 101 14.68 -11.41 -1.77
CA PHE A 101 13.61 -10.49 -2.17
C PHE A 101 14.04 -9.61 -3.36
N THR A 102 15.26 -9.08 -3.30
CA THR A 102 15.84 -8.25 -4.36
C THR A 102 15.98 -9.01 -5.68
N GLU A 103 16.45 -10.25 -5.64
CA GLU A 103 16.62 -11.09 -6.83
C GLU A 103 15.28 -11.45 -7.46
N GLU A 104 14.29 -11.85 -6.66
CA GLU A 104 12.94 -12.16 -7.16
C GLU A 104 12.21 -10.91 -7.67
N PHE A 105 12.39 -9.77 -6.99
CA PHE A 105 11.85 -8.48 -7.46
C PHE A 105 12.47 -8.07 -8.81
N ARG A 106 13.80 -8.23 -8.98
CA ARG A 106 14.47 -8.01 -10.28
C ARG A 106 13.87 -8.89 -11.37
N ARG A 107 13.76 -10.20 -11.10
CA ARG A 107 13.22 -11.17 -12.06
C ARG A 107 11.82 -10.81 -12.51
N GLU A 108 10.96 -10.43 -11.56
CA GLU A 108 9.57 -10.11 -11.86
C GLU A 108 9.44 -8.79 -12.63
N VAL A 109 10.23 -7.78 -12.29
CA VAL A 109 10.26 -6.51 -13.04
C VAL A 109 10.82 -6.71 -14.45
N ASP A 110 11.88 -7.50 -14.61
CA ASP A 110 12.44 -7.83 -15.93
C ASP A 110 11.45 -8.64 -16.79
N ARG A 111 10.60 -9.47 -16.16
CA ARG A 111 9.52 -10.21 -16.84
C ARG A 111 8.45 -9.25 -17.35
N LEU A 112 7.98 -8.33 -16.50
CA LEU A 112 6.96 -7.34 -16.86
C LEU A 112 7.47 -6.35 -17.91
N ASN A 113 8.71 -5.88 -17.79
CA ASN A 113 9.32 -4.98 -18.78
C ASN A 113 9.45 -5.65 -20.15
N ARG A 114 9.76 -6.95 -20.20
CA ARG A 114 9.79 -7.70 -21.46
C ARG A 114 8.43 -7.79 -22.13
N SER A 115 7.38 -8.15 -21.39
CA SER A 115 6.03 -8.24 -21.95
C SER A 115 5.47 -6.88 -22.39
N HIS A 116 5.80 -5.81 -21.66
CA HIS A 116 5.41 -4.45 -22.02
C HIS A 116 6.18 -3.94 -23.23
N GLY A 117 7.51 -4.15 -23.27
CA GLY A 117 8.37 -3.72 -24.37
C GLY A 117 8.06 -4.43 -25.69
N GLU A 118 7.73 -5.73 -25.66
CA GLU A 118 7.31 -6.48 -26.86
C GLU A 118 5.99 -5.97 -27.43
N ALA A 119 4.99 -5.72 -26.56
CA ALA A 119 3.70 -5.20 -26.96
C ALA A 119 3.80 -3.76 -27.52
N GLU A 120 4.63 -2.91 -26.90
CA GLU A 120 4.88 -1.54 -27.38
C GLU A 120 5.62 -1.55 -28.73
N ALA A 121 6.64 -2.39 -28.88
CA ALA A 121 7.36 -2.55 -30.13
C ALA A 121 6.45 -3.05 -31.26
N GLN A 122 5.53 -3.98 -30.96
CA GLN A 122 4.55 -4.49 -31.92
C GLN A 122 3.52 -3.41 -32.31
N ALA A 123 3.04 -2.63 -31.34
CA ALA A 123 2.13 -1.50 -31.60
C ALA A 123 2.79 -0.43 -32.48
N LYS A 124 4.04 -0.04 -32.20
CA LYS A 124 4.81 0.90 -33.03
C LYS A 124 5.05 0.37 -34.44
N LYS A 125 5.37 -0.92 -34.59
CA LYS A 125 5.51 -1.57 -35.92
C LYS A 125 4.20 -1.55 -36.70
N ARG A 126 3.07 -1.86 -36.06
CA ARG A 126 1.76 -1.83 -36.71
C ARG A 126 1.37 -0.41 -37.13
N LEU A 127 1.67 0.59 -36.31
CA LEU A 127 1.44 1.99 -36.64
C LEU A 127 2.22 2.40 -37.91
N SER A 128 3.51 2.08 -37.97
CA SER A 128 4.35 2.37 -39.16
C SER A 128 3.85 1.64 -40.42
N ALA A 129 3.40 0.40 -40.29
CA ALA A 129 2.79 -0.33 -41.40
C ALA A 129 1.50 0.35 -41.89
N LEU A 130 0.60 0.74 -40.96
CA LEU A 130 -0.64 1.47 -41.29
C LEU A 130 -0.37 2.79 -42.00
N GLU A 131 0.64 3.54 -41.55
CA GLU A 131 1.04 4.79 -42.22
C GLU A 131 1.48 4.56 -43.66
N THR A 132 2.23 3.48 -43.90
CA THR A 132 2.65 3.10 -45.26
C THR A 132 1.45 2.65 -46.11
N GLU A 133 0.54 1.85 -45.55
CA GLU A 133 -0.70 1.42 -46.22
C GLU A 133 -1.58 2.63 -46.61
N ILE A 134 -1.75 3.60 -45.71
CA ILE A 134 -2.51 4.84 -45.94
C ILE A 134 -1.88 5.67 -47.06
N VAL A 135 -0.56 5.86 -47.06
CA VAL A 135 0.14 6.61 -48.11
C VAL A 135 -0.03 5.93 -49.47
N ASN A 136 0.11 4.61 -49.54
CA ASN A 136 -0.05 3.85 -50.78
C ASN A 136 -1.50 3.95 -51.30
N LEU A 137 -2.50 3.78 -50.44
CA LEU A 137 -3.90 3.92 -50.82
C LEU A 137 -4.20 5.34 -51.32
N ALA A 138 -3.72 6.37 -50.62
CA ALA A 138 -3.91 7.77 -51.03
C ALA A 138 -3.27 8.09 -52.40
N GLN A 139 -2.12 7.50 -52.71
CA GLN A 139 -1.49 7.65 -54.03
C GLN A 139 -2.37 7.05 -55.16
N HIS A 140 -3.07 5.95 -54.92
CA HIS A 140 -4.00 5.37 -55.89
C HIS A 140 -5.23 6.25 -56.17
N PHE A 141 -5.68 7.06 -55.20
CA PHE A 141 -6.72 8.07 -55.42
C PHE A 141 -6.24 9.19 -56.35
N LEU A 142 -5.00 9.66 -56.16
CA LEU A 142 -4.40 10.70 -57.00
C LEU A 142 -4.14 10.24 -58.44
N ALA A 143 -3.96 8.93 -58.65
CA ALA A 143 -3.78 8.32 -59.96
C ALA A 143 -5.09 8.09 -60.76
N GLY A 144 -6.26 8.43 -60.18
CA GLY A 144 -7.54 8.54 -60.91
C GLY A 144 -8.48 7.33 -60.83
N THR A 145 -8.16 6.28 -60.07
CA THR A 145 -9.06 5.13 -59.84
C THR A 145 -9.71 5.22 -58.46
N VAL A 146 -10.90 5.81 -58.38
CA VAL A 146 -11.67 5.90 -57.14
C VAL A 146 -12.79 4.87 -57.14
N SER A 147 -12.56 3.72 -56.49
CA SER A 147 -13.62 2.78 -56.18
C SER A 147 -14.15 3.02 -54.77
N ALA A 148 -15.45 2.81 -54.55
CA ALA A 148 -16.06 2.92 -53.22
C ALA A 148 -15.37 2.00 -52.18
N THR A 149 -14.83 0.86 -52.64
CA THR A 149 -14.06 -0.08 -51.81
C THR A 149 -12.75 0.52 -51.33
N LEU A 150 -12.01 1.24 -52.17
CA LEU A 150 -10.76 1.90 -51.78
C LEU A 150 -11.00 3.01 -50.74
N ALA A 151 -12.13 3.71 -50.84
CA ALA A 151 -12.50 4.77 -49.88
C ALA A 151 -12.83 4.18 -48.50
N ALA A 152 -13.56 3.06 -48.48
CA ALA A 152 -13.83 2.33 -47.24
C ALA A 152 -12.54 1.79 -46.60
N MET A 153 -11.63 1.20 -47.39
CA MET A 153 -10.35 0.69 -46.88
C MET A 153 -9.48 1.80 -46.28
N LEU A 154 -9.43 2.99 -46.90
CA LEU A 154 -8.69 4.12 -46.36
C LEU A 154 -9.28 4.60 -45.03
N ALA A 155 -10.61 4.77 -44.96
CA ALA A 155 -11.30 5.17 -43.74
C ALA A 155 -11.09 4.17 -42.59
N ASP A 156 -11.13 2.86 -42.88
CA ASP A 156 -10.86 1.81 -41.89
C ASP A 156 -9.43 1.90 -41.33
N ARG A 157 -8.44 2.16 -42.20
CA ARG A 157 -7.03 2.26 -41.81
C ARG A 157 -6.74 3.53 -41.03
N GLU A 158 -7.36 4.65 -41.37
CA GLU A 158 -7.29 5.89 -40.60
C GLU A 158 -7.92 5.73 -39.22
N ALA A 159 -9.07 5.04 -39.12
CA ALA A 159 -9.70 4.72 -37.85
C ALA A 159 -8.81 3.82 -36.98
N GLU A 160 -8.20 2.78 -37.56
CA GLU A 160 -7.26 1.90 -36.88
C GLU A 160 -6.03 2.67 -36.38
N LYS A 161 -5.47 3.58 -37.19
CA LYS A 161 -4.36 4.46 -36.81
C LYS A 161 -4.71 5.30 -35.59
N VAL A 162 -5.83 6.01 -35.61
CA VAL A 162 -6.27 6.87 -34.49
C VAL A 162 -6.48 6.07 -33.22
N GLN A 163 -7.05 4.86 -33.32
CA GLN A 163 -7.21 3.98 -32.16
C GLN A 163 -5.86 3.55 -31.59
N LEU A 164 -4.92 3.17 -32.43
CA LEU A 164 -3.60 2.69 -32.02
C LEU A 164 -2.75 3.82 -31.41
N GLU A 165 -2.80 5.03 -31.97
CA GLU A 165 -2.15 6.22 -31.41
C GLU A 165 -2.69 6.55 -30.01
N ARG A 166 -4.00 6.47 -29.81
CA ARG A 166 -4.61 6.67 -28.48
C ARG A 166 -4.18 5.60 -27.48
N GLN A 167 -4.09 4.33 -27.90
CA GLN A 167 -3.63 3.25 -27.04
C GLN A 167 -2.17 3.45 -26.61
N ILE A 168 -1.29 3.87 -27.52
CA ILE A 168 0.11 4.16 -27.22
C ILE A 168 0.21 5.37 -26.27
N ALA A 169 -0.50 6.47 -26.55
CA ALA A 169 -0.47 7.69 -25.73
C ALA A 169 -1.00 7.48 -24.30
N THR A 170 -2.04 6.66 -24.14
CA THR A 170 -2.61 6.33 -22.82
C THR A 170 -1.62 5.52 -21.99
N LYS A 171 -0.96 4.51 -22.60
CA LYS A 171 0.03 3.67 -21.90
C LYS A 171 1.25 4.46 -21.42
N VAL A 172 1.77 5.39 -22.23
CA VAL A 172 2.91 6.24 -21.85
C VAL A 172 2.57 7.16 -20.68
N SER A 173 1.31 7.57 -20.55
CA SER A 173 0.86 8.48 -19.48
C SER A 173 0.61 7.75 -18.15
N GLU A 174 0.39 6.44 -18.18
CA GLU A 174 0.14 5.61 -16.99
C GLU A 174 1.42 5.02 -16.38
N GLU A 175 2.56 5.07 -17.07
CA GLU A 175 3.83 4.56 -16.55
C GLU A 175 4.34 5.48 -15.42
N PRO A 176 4.36 5.01 -14.16
CA PRO A 176 5.03 5.77 -13.12
C PRO A 176 6.52 5.76 -13.44
N THR A 177 7.12 6.95 -13.48
CA THR A 177 8.56 7.19 -13.66
C THR A 177 9.36 6.12 -12.93
N VAL A 178 9.85 5.15 -13.69
CA VAL A 178 10.52 3.97 -13.14
C VAL A 178 11.85 4.49 -12.61
N VAL A 179 11.92 4.73 -11.30
CA VAL A 179 13.23 4.89 -10.65
C VAL A 179 14.01 3.63 -11.00
N PRO A 180 15.23 3.74 -11.53
CA PRO A 180 16.01 2.58 -11.93
C PRO A 180 16.02 1.56 -10.79
N HIS A 181 15.50 0.38 -11.06
CA HIS A 181 15.34 -0.71 -10.10
C HIS A 181 16.61 -0.98 -9.27
N PRO A 182 17.85 -0.87 -9.82
CA PRO A 182 19.08 -1.00 -9.02
C PRO A 182 19.21 0.05 -7.91
N THR A 183 18.83 1.30 -8.18
CA THR A 183 18.88 2.41 -7.20
C THR A 183 17.85 2.22 -6.10
N LEU A 184 16.66 1.70 -6.42
CA LEU A 184 15.63 1.39 -5.42
C LEU A 184 16.07 0.29 -4.47
N ILE A 185 16.66 -0.78 -4.99
CA ILE A 185 17.23 -1.86 -4.19
C ILE A 185 18.29 -1.33 -3.23
N ALA A 186 19.30 -0.62 -3.74
CA ALA A 186 20.39 -0.11 -2.91
C ALA A 186 19.88 0.89 -1.86
N THR A 187 18.80 1.60 -2.15
CA THR A 187 18.13 2.49 -1.20
C THR A 187 17.37 1.69 -0.14
N TYR A 188 16.66 0.63 -0.54
CA TYR A 188 15.95 -0.28 0.35
C TYR A 188 16.92 -0.96 1.33
N GLU A 189 18.00 -1.58 0.83
CA GLU A 189 19.05 -2.23 1.64
C GLU A 189 19.61 -1.28 2.71
N ARG A 190 19.96 -0.06 2.31
CA ARG A 190 20.51 0.96 3.21
C ARG A 190 19.51 1.39 4.28
N LYS A 191 18.24 1.53 3.92
CA LYS A 191 17.18 1.91 4.87
C LYS A 191 16.90 0.79 5.86
N VAL A 192 16.85 -0.45 5.40
CA VAL A 192 16.73 -1.64 6.24
C VAL A 192 17.88 -1.74 7.24
N ALA A 193 19.12 -1.56 6.78
CA ALA A 193 20.30 -1.56 7.66
C ALA A 193 20.21 -0.46 8.73
N ARG A 194 19.89 0.78 8.31
CA ARG A 194 19.73 1.91 9.22
C ARG A 194 18.59 1.72 10.22
N LEU A 195 17.50 1.10 9.79
CA LEU A 195 16.35 0.79 10.65
C LEU A 195 16.74 -0.24 11.71
N ARG A 196 17.49 -1.28 11.33
CA ARG A 196 18.03 -2.27 12.26
C ARG A 196 18.92 -1.64 13.31
N ASP A 197 19.84 -0.76 12.90
CA ASP A 197 20.75 -0.09 13.82
C ASP A 197 20.00 0.86 14.77
N ALA A 198 18.99 1.57 14.26
CA ALA A 198 18.17 2.49 15.05
C ALA A 198 17.28 1.79 16.10
N LEU A 199 16.90 0.52 15.89
CA LEU A 199 16.14 -0.25 16.87
C LEU A 199 16.95 -0.60 18.13
N ASN A 200 18.28 -0.61 18.02
CA ASN A 200 19.19 -0.91 19.11
C ASN A 200 19.65 0.35 19.86
N GLN A 201 19.30 1.56 19.38
CA GLN A 201 19.67 2.84 19.97
C GLN A 201 18.50 3.46 20.73
N GLU A 202 18.62 3.59 22.06
CA GLU A 202 17.53 3.97 22.95
C GLU A 202 16.91 5.35 22.63
N ASP A 203 17.73 6.27 22.14
CA ASP A 203 17.42 7.64 21.77
C ASP A 203 16.61 7.79 20.48
N ILE A 204 16.75 6.85 19.52
CA ILE A 204 15.99 6.87 18.24
C ILE A 204 15.08 5.66 18.06
N ARG A 205 15.02 4.76 19.04
CA ARG A 205 14.20 3.53 19.02
C ARG A 205 12.72 3.83 18.76
N ALA A 206 12.18 4.90 19.34
CA ALA A 206 10.77 5.26 19.15
C ALA A 206 10.45 5.67 17.70
N GLU A 207 11.36 6.36 17.03
CA GLU A 207 11.23 6.75 15.63
C GLU A 207 11.38 5.52 14.72
N ALA A 208 12.35 4.64 15.02
CA ALA A 208 12.53 3.38 14.31
C ALA A 208 11.30 2.47 14.41
N ILE A 209 10.68 2.40 15.60
CA ILE A 209 9.42 1.69 15.86
C ILE A 209 8.27 2.27 15.03
N ALA A 210 8.17 3.59 14.90
CA ALA A 210 7.18 4.24 14.04
C ALA A 210 7.37 3.90 12.57
N THR A 211 8.62 3.92 12.08
CA THR A 211 8.95 3.52 10.71
C THR A 211 8.65 2.03 10.45
N LEU A 212 8.98 1.14 11.39
CA LEU A 212 8.63 -0.28 11.26
C LEU A 212 7.12 -0.50 11.19
N ARG A 213 6.36 0.26 11.97
CA ARG A 213 4.90 0.17 11.97
C ARG A 213 4.32 0.46 10.58
N GLU A 214 4.92 1.37 9.82
CA GLU A 214 4.50 1.65 8.45
C GLU A 214 4.72 0.46 7.51
N LEU A 215 5.69 -0.42 7.80
CA LEU A 215 5.99 -1.61 6.99
C LEU A 215 5.01 -2.77 7.23
N ILE A 216 4.30 -2.76 8.36
CA ILE A 216 3.40 -3.84 8.78
C ILE A 216 1.99 -3.51 8.32
N THR A 217 1.39 -4.39 7.52
CA THR A 217 0.00 -4.27 7.07
C THR A 217 -0.97 -4.74 8.15
N SER A 218 -0.73 -5.94 8.70
CA SER A 218 -1.60 -6.54 9.70
C SER A 218 -0.82 -7.56 10.54
N ILE A 219 -1.29 -7.81 11.77
CA ILE A 219 -0.79 -8.89 12.62
C ILE A 219 -1.96 -9.71 13.10
N THR A 220 -2.00 -10.98 12.78
CA THR A 220 -3.06 -11.89 13.19
C THR A 220 -2.59 -12.70 14.41
N VAL A 221 -3.41 -12.70 15.46
CA VAL A 221 -3.18 -13.42 16.70
C VAL A 221 -4.13 -14.60 16.78
N PHE A 222 -3.59 -15.81 16.87
CA PHE A 222 -4.37 -17.02 17.10
C PHE A 222 -4.34 -17.38 18.59
N ALA A 223 -5.49 -17.73 19.16
CA ALA A 223 -5.56 -18.13 20.56
C ALA A 223 -4.74 -19.42 20.77
N ALA A 224 -4.20 -19.58 21.98
CA ALA A 224 -3.64 -20.86 22.38
C ALA A 224 -4.78 -21.86 22.61
N SER A 225 -4.58 -23.12 22.22
CA SER A 225 -5.43 -24.25 22.60
C SER A 225 -4.61 -25.24 23.43
N ASP A 226 -5.25 -26.25 24.02
CA ASP A 226 -4.62 -27.20 24.94
C ASP A 226 -3.35 -27.86 24.37
N ASP A 227 -3.27 -28.02 23.04
CA ASP A 227 -2.12 -28.62 22.33
C ASP A 227 -1.31 -27.63 21.46
N VAL A 228 -1.76 -26.38 21.29
CA VAL A 228 -1.12 -25.41 20.37
C VAL A 228 -0.76 -24.12 21.10
N PRO A 229 0.54 -23.77 21.17
CA PRO A 229 0.94 -22.51 21.76
C PRO A 229 0.42 -21.35 20.89
N ARG A 230 0.20 -20.19 21.53
CA ARG A 230 -0.24 -18.97 20.84
C ARG A 230 0.71 -18.63 19.68
N THR A 231 0.16 -18.46 18.48
CA THR A 231 0.92 -18.06 17.29
C THR A 231 0.57 -16.64 16.85
N LEU A 232 1.56 -15.99 16.26
CA LEU A 232 1.49 -14.64 15.71
C LEU A 232 1.90 -14.69 14.24
N GLU A 233 1.04 -14.21 13.36
CA GLU A 233 1.33 -14.06 11.93
C GLU A 233 1.40 -12.58 11.59
N ALA A 234 2.48 -12.16 10.93
CA ALA A 234 2.67 -10.79 10.49
C ALA A 234 2.57 -10.72 8.97
N GLU A 235 1.75 -9.81 8.47
CA GLU A 235 1.56 -9.55 7.05
C GLU A 235 2.16 -8.18 6.70
N ALA A 236 2.96 -8.14 5.65
CA ALA A 236 3.50 -6.92 5.06
C ALA A 236 3.17 -6.87 3.58
N SER A 237 2.80 -5.69 3.08
CA SER A 237 2.50 -5.49 1.66
C SER A 237 3.76 -5.14 0.88
N THR A 238 3.94 -5.78 -0.28
CA THR A 238 5.02 -5.46 -1.23
C THR A 238 4.93 -4.01 -1.70
N ALA A 239 3.73 -3.46 -1.89
CA ALA A 239 3.53 -2.05 -2.25
C ALA A 239 4.04 -1.11 -1.14
N THR A 240 3.86 -1.50 0.12
CA THR A 240 4.39 -0.75 1.27
C THR A 240 5.91 -0.77 1.30
N LEU A 241 6.54 -1.91 1.01
CA LEU A 241 8.01 -2.02 0.93
C LEU A 241 8.59 -1.16 -0.21
N ILE A 242 7.92 -1.14 -1.36
CA ILE A 242 8.31 -0.30 -2.51
C ILE A 242 8.15 1.18 -2.18
N ASN A 243 7.05 1.58 -1.54
CA ASN A 243 6.86 2.95 -1.10
C ASN A 243 7.91 3.38 -0.08
N PHE A 244 8.25 2.51 0.87
CA PHE A 244 9.33 2.73 1.81
C PHE A 244 10.69 2.91 1.11
N ALA A 245 10.96 2.15 0.04
CA ALA A 245 12.17 2.35 -0.76
C ALA A 245 12.18 3.71 -1.48
N ARG A 246 11.02 4.21 -1.94
CA ARG A 246 10.86 5.48 -2.67
C ARG A 246 10.86 6.73 -1.79
N THR A 247 10.34 6.69 -0.56
CA THR A 247 10.19 7.88 0.29
C THR A 247 11.47 8.22 1.05
N PRO A 248 11.87 9.49 1.24
CA PRO A 248 13.11 9.84 1.95
C PRO A 248 13.09 9.58 3.47
N ASN A 249 12.02 9.00 4.02
CA ASN A 249 11.81 8.76 5.44
C ASN A 249 12.67 7.60 5.97
N ALA A 250 13.93 7.88 6.27
CA ALA A 250 14.75 7.04 7.13
C ALA A 250 14.90 7.70 8.50
N PRO A 251 14.88 6.95 9.61
CA PRO A 251 14.97 7.52 10.96
C PRO A 251 16.25 8.36 11.10
N ARG A 252 16.13 9.65 11.42
CA ARG A 252 17.25 10.60 11.46
C ARG A 252 17.60 10.99 12.88
N ARG A 253 18.84 10.71 13.29
CA ARG A 253 19.44 11.30 14.50
C ARG A 253 19.33 12.83 14.36
N LYS A 254 18.47 13.47 15.14
CA LYS A 254 18.36 14.93 15.14
C LYS A 254 19.70 15.49 15.59
N ALA A 255 20.43 16.14 14.67
CA ALA A 255 21.51 17.04 15.04
C ALA A 255 20.89 18.14 15.92
N GLY A 256 21.53 18.43 17.06
CA GLY A 256 21.00 19.30 18.09
C GLY A 256 20.44 20.61 17.53
N GLY A 257 19.14 20.81 17.70
CA GLY A 257 18.42 22.01 17.31
C GLY A 257 17.01 21.92 17.88
N ARG A 258 16.75 22.65 18.97
CA ARG A 258 15.41 22.78 19.57
C ARG A 258 14.51 23.51 18.57
N SER A 259 13.64 22.81 17.88
CA SER A 259 12.48 23.42 17.22
C SER A 259 11.39 23.59 18.26
N ILE A 260 11.27 24.79 18.82
CA ILE A 260 10.10 25.24 19.58
C ILE A 260 8.97 25.38 18.55
N GLU A 261 7.93 24.56 18.71
CA GLU A 261 6.69 24.72 17.94
C GLU A 261 5.90 25.87 18.58
N VAL A 262 5.88 27.00 17.88
CA VAL A 262 5.19 28.23 18.31
C VAL A 262 3.71 28.06 18.00
N VAL A 263 2.87 27.95 19.05
CA VAL A 263 1.41 28.00 18.89
C VAL A 263 1.00 29.46 18.98
N ALA A 264 0.40 29.99 17.91
CA ALA A 264 -0.30 31.27 17.97
C ALA A 264 -1.53 31.13 18.87
N GLY A 265 -1.48 31.74 20.06
CA GLY A 265 -2.70 32.34 20.66
C GLY A 265 -3.13 33.51 19.78
N VAL A 266 -4.39 33.93 19.70
CA VAL A 266 -5.45 33.99 20.72
C VAL A 266 -6.79 34.32 20.03
N GLY A 267 -7.89 33.98 20.72
CA GLY A 267 -9.15 34.73 20.71
C GLY A 267 -10.22 34.25 19.72
N PHE A 268 -11.52 34.24 19.99
CA PHE A 268 -12.36 34.77 21.08
C PHE A 268 -13.74 34.09 20.93
N GLU A 269 -14.32 33.53 22.01
CA GLU A 269 -15.72 33.78 22.47
C GLU A 269 -16.09 32.88 23.67
N PRO A 270 -17.01 33.34 24.56
CA PRO A 270 -16.86 33.17 26.00
C PRO A 270 -17.60 31.97 26.60
N THR A 271 -17.13 31.62 27.80
CA THR A 271 -17.69 30.62 28.71
C THR A 271 -19.02 31.11 29.30
N THR A 272 -20.13 30.44 29.00
CA THR A 272 -21.37 30.60 29.77
C THR A 272 -21.38 29.59 30.90
N PHE A 273 -20.89 29.99 32.07
CA PHE A 273 -21.26 29.36 33.34
C PHE A 273 -22.73 29.69 33.65
N ARG A 274 -23.46 28.71 34.17
CA ARG A 274 -24.54 28.99 35.13
C ARG A 274 -24.52 27.95 36.24
N LEU A 275 -24.77 28.49 37.43
CA LEU A 275 -24.82 27.93 38.78
C LEU A 275 -25.69 26.68 38.90
#